data_AF-A0A6A4LMT3-F1
#
_entry.id   AF-A0A6A4LMT3-F1
#
_cell.length_a   1.000
_cell.length_b   1.000
_cell.length_c   1.000
_cell.angle_alpha   90.00
_cell.angle_beta   90.00
_cell.angle_gamma   90.00
#
_symmetry.space_group_name_H-M   'P 1'
#
loop_
_entity.id
_entity.type
_entity.pdbx_description
1 polymer ?
#
loop_
_entity_poly.entity_id
_entity_poly.type
_entity_poly.pdbx_seq_one_letter_code
_entity_poly.pdbx_strand_id
1 'polypeptide(L)'
;MGPQHWGDLKKEWAACKNGEIQSPIDMSNQRVKIIQKSRELERNYKPANATVKNRGHDISIVCNGFDDFDFQLMKNISSMIDEKEEGNMGMIDPREIKLGGKRYYRYMGSLTVPPCTEGVIWTIDRKVRTVSRDQVKLLREVVHD
;
A
#
# COMPACT_ATOMS: atom_id res chain seq x y z
N MET A 1 11.09 -1.47 -19.41
CA MET A 1 10.83 -2.89 -19.05
C MET A 1 9.70 -2.92 -18.03
N GLY A 2 8.74 -3.83 -18.17
CA GLY A 2 7.50 -3.84 -17.37
C GLY A 2 7.37 -5.02 -16.39
N PRO A 3 6.21 -5.16 -15.72
CA PRO A 3 5.98 -6.16 -14.68
C PRO A 3 6.28 -7.61 -15.08
N GLN A 4 6.09 -7.95 -16.36
CA GLN A 4 6.37 -9.31 -16.89
C GLN A 4 7.84 -9.74 -16.74
N HIS A 5 8.76 -8.79 -16.58
CA HIS A 5 10.20 -9.06 -16.51
C HIS A 5 10.82 -8.75 -15.16
N TRP A 6 10.05 -8.30 -14.15
CA TRP A 6 10.61 -7.89 -12.86
C TRP A 6 11.48 -8.96 -12.20
N GLY A 7 11.07 -10.22 -12.26
CA GLY A 7 11.83 -11.32 -11.67
C GLY A 7 13.14 -11.67 -12.40
N ASP A 8 13.34 -11.15 -13.61
CA ASP A 8 14.57 -11.35 -14.39
C ASP A 8 15.57 -10.18 -14.20
N LEU A 9 15.15 -9.07 -13.57
CA LEU A 9 15.99 -7.87 -13.41
C LEU A 9 17.03 -8.02 -12.30
N LYS A 10 16.64 -8.66 -11.19
CA LYS A 10 17.47 -8.83 -9.99
C LYS A 10 17.15 -10.15 -9.32
N LYS A 11 18.16 -10.78 -8.74
CA LYS A 11 18.01 -12.05 -8.02
C LYS A 11 17.02 -11.92 -6.87
N GLU A 12 17.05 -10.80 -6.15
CA GLU A 12 16.14 -10.52 -5.02
C GLU A 12 14.67 -10.37 -5.46
N TRP A 13 14.40 -10.17 -6.76
CA TRP A 13 13.06 -9.97 -7.30
C TRP A 13 12.49 -11.24 -7.91
N ALA A 14 13.18 -12.38 -7.80
CA ALA A 14 12.77 -13.65 -8.41
C ALA A 14 11.34 -14.09 -8.02
N ALA A 15 10.86 -13.70 -6.83
CA ALA A 15 9.48 -13.96 -6.39
C ALA A 15 8.43 -13.32 -7.32
N CYS A 16 8.74 -12.21 -7.99
CA CYS A 16 7.86 -11.59 -8.98
C CYS A 16 7.56 -12.51 -10.19
N LYS A 17 8.40 -13.52 -10.43
CA LYS A 17 8.25 -14.49 -11.53
C LYS A 17 7.87 -15.88 -11.04
N ASN A 18 8.45 -16.31 -9.93
CA ASN A 18 8.37 -17.70 -9.45
C ASN A 18 7.44 -17.88 -8.24
N GLY A 19 6.85 -16.80 -7.71
CA GLY A 19 5.94 -16.87 -6.58
C GLY A 19 4.61 -17.55 -6.92
N GLU A 20 4.05 -18.32 -5.99
CA GLU A 20 2.79 -19.06 -6.16
C GLU A 20 1.57 -18.26 -5.68
N ILE A 21 1.78 -17.28 -4.79
CA ILE A 21 0.75 -16.53 -4.08
C ILE A 21 0.93 -15.03 -4.32
N GLN A 22 0.98 -14.67 -5.60
CA GLN A 22 1.18 -13.29 -6.03
C GLN A 22 -0.10 -12.45 -6.00
N SER A 23 0.08 -11.15 -5.74
CA SER A 23 -0.95 -10.13 -5.79
C SER A 23 -0.69 -9.13 -6.93
N PRO A 24 -1.73 -8.49 -7.50
CA PRO A 24 -3.16 -8.63 -7.16
C PRO A 24 -3.81 -9.86 -7.78
N ILE A 25 -4.99 -10.24 -7.28
CA ILE A 25 -5.84 -11.32 -7.82
C ILE A 25 -7.22 -10.79 -8.23
N ASP A 26 -7.90 -11.52 -9.12
CA ASP A 26 -9.30 -11.25 -9.46
C ASP A 26 -10.23 -11.59 -8.29
N MET A 27 -11.07 -10.62 -7.92
CA MET A 27 -11.97 -10.69 -6.76
C MET A 27 -13.43 -10.96 -7.17
N SER A 28 -13.67 -11.53 -8.35
CA SER A 28 -15.00 -11.94 -8.79
C SER A 28 -15.69 -12.84 -7.75
N ASN A 29 -16.95 -12.50 -7.42
CA ASN A 29 -17.66 -12.99 -6.24
C ASN A 29 -17.89 -14.54 -6.23
N GLN A 30 -17.66 -15.22 -7.35
CA GLN A 30 -18.02 -16.64 -7.53
C GLN A 30 -17.12 -17.60 -6.74
N ARG A 31 -15.92 -17.20 -6.31
CA ARG A 31 -14.94 -18.08 -5.63
C ARG A 31 -14.78 -17.80 -4.14
N VAL A 32 -15.60 -16.91 -3.57
CA VAL A 32 -15.41 -16.41 -2.20
C VAL A 32 -16.12 -17.28 -1.18
N LYS A 33 -15.40 -17.74 -0.16
CA LYS A 33 -15.97 -18.37 1.04
C LYS A 33 -16.47 -17.30 2.00
N ILE A 34 -17.78 -17.25 2.25
CA ILE A 34 -18.37 -16.30 3.21
C ILE A 34 -18.09 -16.80 4.64
N ILE A 35 -17.48 -15.93 5.45
CA ILE A 35 -17.25 -16.17 6.88
C ILE A 35 -18.15 -15.20 7.67
N GLN A 36 -19.29 -15.69 8.15
CA GLN A 36 -20.29 -14.86 8.86
C GLN A 36 -19.78 -14.27 10.19
N LYS A 37 -18.84 -14.94 10.87
CA LYS A 37 -18.23 -14.47 12.13
C LYS A 37 -16.92 -13.71 11.92
N SER A 38 -16.75 -13.03 10.79
CA SER A 38 -15.59 -12.15 10.66
C SER A 38 -15.76 -10.98 11.62
N ARG A 39 -14.92 -10.90 12.65
CA ARG A 39 -14.83 -9.74 13.55
C ARG A 39 -14.71 -8.49 12.69
N GLU A 40 -15.46 -7.43 13.01
CA GLU A 40 -15.27 -6.15 12.33
C GLU A 40 -13.79 -5.75 12.44
N LEU A 41 -13.23 -5.14 11.39
CA LEU A 41 -11.82 -4.78 11.40
C LEU A 41 -11.61 -3.66 12.41
N GLU A 42 -10.95 -3.97 13.52
CA GLU A 42 -10.61 -2.99 14.55
C GLU A 42 -9.48 -2.10 14.05
N ARG A 43 -9.75 -0.80 14.01
CA ARG A 43 -8.81 0.23 13.55
C ARG A 43 -8.67 1.26 14.65
N ASN A 44 -7.49 1.30 15.25
CA ASN A 44 -7.18 2.25 16.32
C ASN A 44 -6.21 3.33 15.82
N TYR A 45 -6.50 3.91 14.65
CA TYR A 45 -5.69 4.99 14.09
C TYR A 45 -5.76 6.24 14.97
N LYS A 46 -4.63 6.94 15.07
CA LYS A 46 -4.50 8.20 15.79
C LYS A 46 -4.00 9.28 14.83
N PRO A 47 -4.34 10.55 15.07
CA PRO A 47 -3.71 11.66 14.34
C PRO A 47 -2.19 11.62 14.51
N ALA A 48 -1.47 11.91 13.43
CA ALA A 48 -0.01 11.89 13.39
C ALA A 48 0.51 12.91 12.38
N ASN A 49 1.72 13.41 12.60
CA ASN A 49 2.41 14.22 11.60
C ASN A 49 2.75 13.36 10.39
N ALA A 50 2.49 13.85 9.18
CA ALA A 50 2.72 13.10 7.97
C ALA A 50 3.58 13.82 6.94
N THR A 51 4.35 13.02 6.21
CA THR A 51 5.13 13.44 5.06
C THR A 51 4.60 12.71 3.83
N VAL A 52 4.40 13.43 2.73
CA VAL A 52 4.13 12.84 1.42
C VAL A 52 5.45 12.67 0.68
N LYS A 53 5.64 11.52 0.05
CA LYS A 53 6.83 11.18 -0.73
C LYS A 53 6.43 10.69 -2.10
N ASN A 54 7.01 11.25 -3.16
CA ASN A 54 6.93 10.68 -4.49
C ASN A 54 8.07 9.66 -4.67
N ARG A 55 7.74 8.39 -4.88
CA ARG A 55 8.73 7.31 -5.06
C ARG A 55 9.09 7.08 -6.53
N GLY A 56 8.49 7.84 -7.45
CA GLY A 56 8.60 7.74 -8.90
C GLY A 56 7.48 6.90 -9.51
N HIS A 57 7.19 5.75 -8.90
CA HIS A 57 6.14 4.80 -9.33
C HIS A 57 4.89 4.82 -8.43
N ASP A 58 4.95 5.52 -7.30
CA ASP A 58 3.81 5.73 -6.40
C ASP A 58 3.99 7.03 -5.60
N ILE A 59 2.89 7.47 -4.98
CA ILE A 59 2.92 8.49 -3.92
C ILE A 59 2.59 7.81 -2.60
N SER A 60 3.48 7.97 -1.63
CA SER A 60 3.37 7.37 -0.32
C SER A 60 3.14 8.44 0.75
N ILE A 61 2.19 8.18 1.66
CA ILE A 61 1.98 8.99 2.87
C ILE A 61 2.60 8.26 4.05
N VAL A 62 3.52 8.93 4.73
CA VAL A 62 4.26 8.39 5.87
C VAL A 62 3.83 9.11 7.13
N CYS A 63 3.22 8.40 8.09
CA CYS A 63 2.75 8.94 9.36
C CYS A 63 3.75 8.67 10.49
N ASN A 64 4.24 9.72 11.14
CA ASN A 64 5.17 9.68 12.26
C ASN A 64 4.37 9.54 13.57
N GLY A 65 4.07 8.30 14.01
CA GLY A 65 3.28 8.10 15.23
C GLY A 65 2.90 6.67 15.61
N PHE A 66 3.35 5.66 14.86
CA PHE A 66 3.24 4.25 15.23
C PHE A 66 4.66 3.65 15.22
N ASP A 67 5.14 3.30 16.41
CA ASP A 67 6.47 2.77 16.78
C ASP A 67 7.71 3.64 16.47
N ASP A 68 8.21 4.25 17.54
CA ASP A 68 9.15 5.39 17.57
C ASP A 68 10.63 5.01 17.30
N PHE A 69 10.98 3.72 17.31
CA PHE A 69 12.38 3.27 17.16
C PHE A 69 12.76 2.89 15.72
N ASP A 70 11.96 2.05 15.08
CA ASP A 70 12.22 1.58 13.71
C ASP A 70 12.06 2.73 12.69
N PHE A 71 11.12 3.63 12.96
CA PHE A 71 10.87 4.80 12.14
C PHE A 71 12.05 5.79 12.14
N GLN A 72 12.70 6.02 13.29
CA GLN A 72 13.87 6.90 13.38
C GLN A 72 15.10 6.29 12.69
N LEU A 73 15.29 4.98 12.78
CA LEU A 73 16.34 4.26 12.05
C LEU A 73 16.14 4.40 10.53
N MET A 74 14.93 4.17 10.04
CA MET A 74 14.62 4.27 8.62
C MET A 74 14.69 5.71 8.09
N LYS A 75 14.37 6.71 8.91
CA LYS A 75 14.56 8.13 8.56
C LYS A 75 16.03 8.50 8.44
N ASN A 76 16.87 8.08 9.38
CA ASN A 76 18.32 8.34 9.36
C ASN A 76 19.03 7.62 8.22
N ILE A 77 18.56 6.44 7.81
CA ILE A 77 19.08 5.70 6.65
C ILE A 77 18.56 6.30 5.34
N SER A 78 17.28 6.68 5.27
CA SER A 78 16.69 7.30 4.07
C SER A 78 17.30 8.67 3.76
N SER A 79 17.68 9.45 4.77
CA SER A 79 18.41 10.71 4.59
C SER A 79 19.81 10.55 4.01
N MET A 80 20.30 9.30 3.84
CA MET A 80 21.58 9.01 3.20
C MET A 80 21.45 8.54 1.75
N ILE A 81 20.23 8.38 1.20
CA ILE A 81 20.05 7.63 -0.07
C ILE A 81 19.32 8.36 -1.22
N ASP A 82 18.44 9.35 -1.04
CA ASP A 82 17.83 9.99 -2.23
C ASP A 82 17.22 11.37 -1.95
N GLU A 83 17.54 12.36 -2.79
CA GLU A 83 16.79 13.62 -2.96
C GLU A 83 15.47 13.33 -3.67
N LYS A 84 14.48 12.78 -2.95
CA LYS A 84 13.10 12.74 -3.45
C LYS A 84 12.33 13.93 -2.91
N GLU A 85 11.42 14.46 -3.73
CA GLU A 85 10.53 15.54 -3.34
C GLU A 85 9.65 15.08 -2.16
N GLU A 86 9.92 15.64 -0.98
CA GLU A 86 9.15 15.41 0.23
C GLU A 86 8.30 16.65 0.55
N GLY A 87 6.99 16.45 0.67
CA GLY A 87 6.05 17.48 1.10
C GLY A 87 5.65 17.27 2.55
N ASN A 88 5.72 18.30 3.39
CA ASN A 88 5.13 18.25 4.73
C ASN A 88 3.61 18.44 4.63
N MET A 89 2.82 17.51 5.18
CA MET A 89 1.35 17.61 5.22
C MET A 89 0.80 18.04 6.58
N GLY A 90 1.66 18.29 7.56
CA GLY A 90 1.27 18.56 8.92
C GLY A 90 0.60 17.36 9.59
N MET A 91 -0.24 17.63 10.57
CA MET A 91 -0.98 16.60 11.30
C MET A 91 -2.19 16.15 10.47
N ILE A 92 -2.24 14.85 10.17
CA ILE A 92 -3.39 14.23 9.50
C ILE A 92 -4.05 13.23 10.44
N ASP A 93 -5.37 13.07 10.32
CA ASP A 93 -6.12 12.03 11.00
C ASP A 93 -6.54 10.93 10.01
N PRO A 94 -5.91 9.73 10.04
CA PRO A 94 -6.26 8.65 9.12
C PRO A 94 -7.72 8.18 9.23
N ARG A 95 -8.44 8.52 10.32
CA ARG A 95 -9.86 8.21 10.50
C ARG A 95 -10.77 9.01 9.56
N GLU A 96 -10.27 10.11 8.99
CA GLU A 96 -10.98 10.88 7.96
C GLU A 96 -11.12 10.09 6.65
N ILE A 97 -10.19 9.17 6.40
CA ILE A 97 -10.33 8.20 5.31
C ILE A 97 -11.48 7.27 5.70
N LYS A 98 -12.59 7.35 4.96
CA LYS A 98 -13.80 6.55 5.19
C LYS A 98 -13.61 5.06 4.84
N LEU A 99 -12.55 4.43 5.32
CA LEU A 99 -12.31 2.99 5.33
C LEU A 99 -13.23 2.43 6.41
N GLY A 100 -14.18 1.54 6.09
CA GLY A 100 -15.22 1.24 7.10
C GLY A 100 -16.40 0.37 6.66
N GLY A 101 -16.25 -0.47 5.63
CA GLY A 101 -17.27 -1.47 5.35
C GLY A 101 -17.33 -2.55 6.42
N LYS A 102 -18.55 -2.99 6.77
CA LYS A 102 -18.79 -4.21 7.56
C LYS A 102 -18.35 -5.50 6.86
N ARG A 103 -18.05 -5.41 5.55
CA ARG A 103 -17.71 -6.54 4.70
C ARG A 103 -16.42 -6.24 3.97
N TYR A 104 -15.51 -7.19 4.01
CA TYR A 104 -14.23 -7.15 3.33
C TYR A 104 -13.88 -8.54 2.82
N TYR A 105 -12.99 -8.59 1.84
CA TYR A 105 -12.32 -9.82 1.44
C TYR A 105 -10.98 -9.90 2.15
N ARG A 106 -10.55 -11.13 2.48
CA ARG A 106 -9.24 -11.37 3.07
C ARG A 106 -8.57 -12.56 2.42
N TYR A 107 -7.33 -12.39 1.99
CA TYR A 107 -6.54 -13.44 1.36
C TYR A 107 -5.04 -13.25 1.68
N MET A 108 -4.28 -14.34 1.58
CA MET A 108 -2.81 -14.30 1.64
C MET A 108 -2.29 -13.99 0.24
N GLY A 109 -1.34 -13.07 0.12
CA GLY A 109 -0.78 -12.62 -1.16
C GLY A 109 0.65 -12.12 -1.03
N SER A 110 1.04 -11.21 -1.92
CA SER A 110 2.37 -10.62 -1.99
C SER A 110 2.34 -9.09 -2.01
N LEU A 111 3.53 -8.48 -1.96
CA LEU A 111 3.73 -7.10 -2.38
C LEU A 111 3.48 -6.97 -3.89
N THR A 112 2.77 -5.93 -4.33
CA THR A 112 2.42 -5.71 -5.75
C THR A 112 3.53 -5.00 -6.55
N VAL A 113 4.67 -4.77 -5.92
CA VAL A 113 5.86 -4.15 -6.49
C VAL A 113 7.07 -4.99 -6.06
N PRO A 114 8.19 -4.96 -6.81
CA PRO A 114 9.39 -5.69 -6.42
C PRO A 114 9.84 -5.34 -4.99
N PRO A 115 10.27 -6.32 -4.18
CA PRO A 115 10.65 -7.70 -4.54
C PRO A 115 9.50 -8.73 -4.63
N CYS A 116 8.24 -8.32 -4.58
CA CYS A 116 7.08 -9.21 -4.66
C CYS A 116 7.02 -10.31 -3.58
N THR A 117 7.53 -9.98 -2.38
CA THR A 117 7.56 -10.88 -1.22
C THR A 117 6.16 -11.36 -0.85
N GLU A 118 6.00 -12.67 -0.69
CA GLU A 118 4.75 -13.33 -0.29
C GLU A 118 4.55 -13.34 1.23
N GLY A 119 3.38 -13.79 1.68
CA GLY A 119 3.01 -13.85 3.10
C GLY A 119 2.27 -12.60 3.60
N VAL A 120 1.84 -11.72 2.70
CA VAL A 120 1.10 -10.50 3.02
C VAL A 120 -0.38 -10.83 3.22
N ILE A 121 -0.95 -10.45 4.36
CA ILE A 121 -2.40 -10.53 4.58
C ILE A 121 -3.07 -9.32 3.95
N TRP A 122 -3.77 -9.52 2.84
CA TRP A 122 -4.56 -8.49 2.19
C TRP A 122 -5.96 -8.41 2.80
N THR A 123 -6.41 -7.20 3.15
CA THR A 123 -7.80 -6.92 3.56
C THR A 123 -8.40 -5.85 2.65
N ILE A 124 -9.37 -6.23 1.83
CA ILE A 124 -9.97 -5.37 0.80
C ILE A 124 -11.41 -5.04 1.18
N ASP A 125 -11.73 -3.76 1.39
CA ASP A 125 -13.10 -3.32 1.68
C ASP A 125 -14.02 -3.65 0.49
N ARG A 126 -15.16 -4.30 0.75
CA ARG A 126 -16.13 -4.63 -0.30
C ARG A 126 -16.85 -3.38 -0.80
N LYS A 127 -16.92 -2.33 0.00
CA LYS A 127 -17.59 -1.08 -0.37
C LYS A 127 -16.67 -0.22 -1.22
N VAL A 128 -16.99 -0.10 -2.50
CA VAL A 128 -16.32 0.82 -3.42
C VAL A 128 -16.57 2.26 -2.97
N ARG A 129 -15.50 3.07 -2.93
CA ARG A 129 -15.54 4.50 -2.61
C ARG A 129 -15.27 5.32 -3.87
N THR A 130 -15.66 6.59 -3.82
CA THR A 130 -15.54 7.52 -4.94
C THR A 130 -14.33 8.43 -4.74
N VAL A 131 -13.63 8.71 -5.83
CA VAL A 131 -12.57 9.71 -5.95
C VAL A 131 -12.92 10.60 -7.16
N SER A 132 -12.58 11.88 -7.12
CA SER A 132 -12.84 12.76 -8.26
C SER A 132 -11.91 12.43 -9.43
N ARG A 133 -12.35 12.74 -10.66
CA ARG A 133 -11.51 12.56 -11.85
C ARG A 133 -10.26 13.44 -11.81
N ASP A 134 -10.41 14.66 -11.30
CA ASP A 134 -9.31 15.62 -11.17
C ASP A 134 -8.25 15.13 -10.19
N GLN A 135 -8.67 14.52 -9.06
CA GLN A 135 -7.75 13.89 -8.12
C GLN A 135 -6.97 12.75 -8.78
N VAL A 136 -7.63 11.89 -9.57
CA VAL A 136 -6.94 10.81 -10.31
C VAL A 136 -6.00 11.37 -11.37
N LYS A 137 -6.40 12.45 -12.05
CA LYS A 137 -5.55 13.11 -13.05
C LYS A 137 -4.28 13.67 -12.43
N LEU A 138 -4.38 14.39 -11.31
CA LEU A 138 -3.23 14.91 -10.57
C LEU A 138 -2.27 13.79 -10.17
N LEU A 139 -2.79 12.68 -9.63
CA LEU A 139 -1.96 11.53 -9.25
C LEU A 139 -1.21 10.92 -10.45
N ARG A 140 -1.83 10.89 -11.63
CA ARG A 140 -1.19 10.38 -12.85
C ARG A 140 -0.14 11.33 -13.44
N GLU A 141 -0.28 12.64 -13.22
CA GLU A 141 0.70 13.62 -13.73
C GLU A 141 2.03 13.56 -12.95
N VAL A 142 1.97 13.23 -11.66
CA VAL A 142 3.15 13.25 -10.77
C VAL A 142 3.85 11.89 -10.66
N VAL A 143 3.19 10.79 -11.03
CA VAL A 143 3.83 9.47 -11.12
C VAL A 143 4.34 9.28 -12.54
N HIS A 144 5.64 9.08 -12.70
CA HIS A 144 6.27 8.86 -14.00
C HIS A 144 6.16 7.37 -14.34
N ASP A 145 5.23 7.00 -15.23
CA ASP A 145 5.10 5.64 -15.81
C ASP A 145 6.03 5.43 -17.01
#